data_AF-A0A7X7U5Z5-F1
#
_entry.id   AF-A0A7X7U5Z5-F1
#
_cell.length_a   1.000
_cell.length_b   1.000
_cell.length_c   1.000
_cell.angle_alpha   90.00
_cell.angle_beta   90.00
_cell.angle_gamma   90.00
#
_symmetry.space_group_name_H-M   'P 1'
#
loop_
_entity.id
_entity.type
_entity.pdbx_description
1 polymer ?
#
loop_
_entity_poly.entity_id
_entity_poly.type
_entity_poly.pdbx_seq_one_letter_code
_entity_poly.pdbx_strand_id
1 'polypeptide(L)'
;AMLKTHNTVVATLSLKNMALGAPLHIARGESQRWNDKRLYHGGVRQTHLGIVQTAQRLQPYWGATVLDGWEGMEGNGPGSGTLVASRIAIASTDYVAADRVGVEVMGLNPDWVGYLGFCGQAGVGQADLSKIDIRGPKPADVTKRHRMHDDIERELKWMGPLTEIPERLG
;
A
#
# COMPACT_ATOMS: atom_id res chain seq x y z
N ALA A 1 1.77 -4.23 -9.70
CA ALA A 1 2.28 -3.15 -8.81
C ALA A 1 3.74 -3.42 -8.46
N MET A 2 4.44 -2.50 -7.81
CA MET A 2 5.87 -2.61 -7.47
C MET A 2 6.04 -2.53 -5.96
N LEU A 3 7.06 -3.18 -5.39
CA LEU A 3 7.39 -3.12 -3.95
C LEU A 3 8.01 -1.76 -3.62
N LYS A 4 7.29 -0.82 -3.01
CA LYS A 4 7.84 0.52 -2.70
C LYS A 4 7.56 0.96 -1.27
N THR A 5 8.50 1.66 -0.65
CA THR A 5 8.19 2.54 0.48
C THR A 5 7.40 3.76 0.03
N HIS A 6 6.73 4.43 0.97
CA HIS A 6 5.93 5.63 0.73
C HIS A 6 6.18 6.65 1.83
N ASN A 7 5.75 7.89 1.61
CA ASN A 7 5.89 9.03 2.52
C ASN A 7 4.61 9.35 3.33
N THR A 8 3.70 8.38 3.47
CA THR A 8 2.38 8.59 4.09
C THR A 8 1.81 7.31 4.66
N VAL A 9 1.90 6.22 3.91
CA VAL A 9 1.25 4.94 4.24
C VAL A 9 2.24 3.79 4.38
N VAL A 10 3.51 4.13 4.63
CA VAL A 10 4.68 3.26 4.86
C VAL A 10 5.13 2.50 3.62
N ALA A 11 4.20 1.82 2.95
CA ALA A 11 4.45 1.07 1.73
C ALA A 11 3.35 1.30 0.69
N THR A 12 3.69 1.18 -0.58
CA THR A 12 2.78 1.16 -1.71
C THR A 12 2.94 -0.14 -2.46
N LEU A 13 1.84 -0.88 -2.58
CA LEU A 13 1.74 -2.15 -3.28
C LEU A 13 0.47 -2.16 -4.15
N SER A 14 -0.21 -3.29 -4.30
CA SER A 14 -1.36 -3.38 -5.21
C SER A 14 -2.62 -2.69 -4.68
N LEU A 15 -2.96 -2.83 -3.41
CA LEU A 15 -4.18 -2.24 -2.82
C LEU A 15 -4.22 -0.73 -2.98
N LYS A 16 -3.14 -0.04 -2.59
CA LYS A 16 -3.05 1.42 -2.75
C LYS A 16 -3.07 1.82 -4.23
N ASN A 17 -2.39 1.08 -5.11
CA ASN A 17 -2.42 1.39 -6.55
C ASN A 17 -3.83 1.32 -7.11
N MET A 18 -4.61 0.30 -6.74
CA MET A 18 -6.01 0.19 -7.16
C MET A 18 -6.88 1.28 -6.52
N ALA A 19 -6.76 1.48 -5.21
CA ALA A 19 -7.60 2.42 -4.47
C ALA A 19 -7.33 3.88 -4.86
N LEU A 20 -6.08 4.28 -5.08
CA LEU A 20 -5.70 5.65 -5.44
C LEU A 20 -5.64 5.88 -6.95
N GLY A 21 -5.83 4.83 -7.75
CA GLY A 21 -6.04 4.91 -9.20
C GLY A 21 -7.53 5.02 -9.60
N ALA A 22 -8.44 4.64 -8.71
CA ALA A 22 -9.89 4.70 -8.91
C ALA A 22 -10.56 6.09 -8.83
N PRO A 23 -10.03 7.11 -8.12
CA PRO A 23 -10.71 8.39 -8.01
C PRO A 23 -10.90 9.06 -9.38
N LEU A 24 -12.04 9.73 -9.54
CA LEU A 24 -12.35 10.44 -10.76
C LEU A 24 -11.39 11.61 -10.96
N HIS A 25 -11.12 11.88 -12.22
CA HIS A 25 -10.33 13.02 -12.63
C HIS A 25 -10.84 13.49 -13.98
N ILE A 26 -10.39 14.69 -14.35
CA ILE A 26 -10.66 15.32 -15.64
C ILE A 26 -10.69 14.31 -16.80
N ALA A 27 -11.77 14.36 -17.59
CA ALA A 27 -11.90 13.52 -18.76
C ALA A 27 -10.96 13.98 -19.88
N ARG A 28 -10.59 13.07 -20.79
CA ARG A 28 -9.80 13.43 -21.98
C ARG A 28 -10.55 14.48 -22.80
N GLY A 29 -9.93 15.64 -23.01
CA GLY A 29 -10.48 16.73 -23.82
C GLY A 29 -11.19 17.83 -23.03
N GLU A 30 -11.36 17.67 -21.71
CA GLU A 30 -11.86 18.76 -20.86
C GLU A 30 -10.74 19.78 -20.54
N SER A 31 -11.12 21.05 -20.40
CA SER A 31 -10.19 22.15 -20.10
C SER A 31 -10.08 22.45 -18.59
N GLN A 32 -11.14 22.19 -17.83
CA GLN A 32 -11.16 22.45 -16.39
C GLN A 32 -10.39 21.36 -15.64
N ARG A 33 -9.28 21.74 -15.00
CA ARG A 33 -8.45 20.80 -14.22
C ARG A 33 -9.08 20.47 -12.87
N TRP A 34 -9.44 19.21 -12.67
CA TRP A 34 -9.88 18.67 -11.38
C TRP A 34 -9.44 17.21 -11.21
N ASN A 35 -9.28 16.77 -9.94
CA ASN A 35 -8.86 15.41 -9.60
C ASN A 35 -9.24 15.06 -8.15
N ASP A 36 -10.10 14.06 -7.97
CA ASP A 36 -10.62 13.63 -6.66
C ASP A 36 -9.61 12.84 -5.84
N LYS A 37 -8.49 12.41 -6.43
CA LYS A 37 -7.40 11.76 -5.69
C LYS A 37 -6.89 12.62 -4.53
N ARG A 38 -6.99 13.95 -4.64
CA ARG A 38 -6.63 14.87 -3.55
C ARG A 38 -7.48 14.68 -2.29
N LEU A 39 -8.71 14.20 -2.42
CA LEU A 39 -9.59 13.92 -1.27
C LEU A 39 -9.05 12.79 -0.37
N TYR A 40 -8.20 11.91 -0.90
CA TYR A 40 -7.55 10.84 -0.12
C TYR A 40 -6.35 11.35 0.68
N HIS A 41 -5.79 12.50 0.34
CA HIS A 41 -4.61 13.08 1.01
C HIS A 41 -5.04 13.99 2.17
N GLY A 42 -6.12 13.60 2.86
CA GLY A 42 -6.71 14.37 3.95
C GLY A 42 -5.94 14.32 5.27
N GLY A 43 -4.95 13.43 5.42
CA GLY A 43 -4.21 13.19 6.67
C GLY A 43 -3.73 11.74 6.73
N VAL A 44 -2.71 11.44 7.53
CA VAL A 44 -2.03 10.12 7.51
C VAL A 44 -3.02 8.97 7.76
N ARG A 45 -3.82 9.06 8.83
CA ARG A 45 -4.85 8.06 9.15
C ARG A 45 -6.00 8.04 8.14
N GLN A 46 -6.45 9.22 7.70
CA GLN A 46 -7.55 9.37 6.74
C GLN A 46 -7.19 8.75 5.39
N THR A 47 -5.93 8.86 4.96
CA THR A 47 -5.45 8.20 3.74
C THR A 47 -5.55 6.68 3.85
N HIS A 48 -5.18 6.08 4.98
CA HIS A 48 -5.37 4.65 5.20
C HIS A 48 -6.85 4.23 5.14
N LEU A 49 -7.74 4.98 5.81
CA LEU A 49 -9.18 4.69 5.80
C LEU A 49 -9.81 4.85 4.40
N GLY A 50 -9.41 5.89 3.66
CA GLY A 50 -9.87 6.10 2.28
C GLY A 50 -9.47 4.94 1.37
N ILE A 51 -8.25 4.41 1.51
CA ILE A 51 -7.80 3.23 0.75
C ILE A 51 -8.72 2.03 1.04
N VAL A 52 -9.05 1.78 2.31
CA VAL A 52 -9.89 0.64 2.73
C VAL A 52 -11.31 0.76 2.21
N GLN A 53 -11.92 1.95 2.32
CA GLN A 53 -13.28 2.21 1.82
C GLN A 53 -13.38 1.91 0.33
N THR A 54 -12.38 2.34 -0.44
CA THR A 54 -12.34 2.08 -1.89
C THR A 54 -12.04 0.63 -2.19
N ALA A 55 -11.13 0.00 -1.44
CA ALA A 55 -10.86 -1.43 -1.55
C ALA A 55 -12.12 -2.27 -1.34
N GLN A 56 -12.92 -2.00 -0.31
CA GLN A 56 -14.20 -2.69 -0.07
C GLN A 56 -15.15 -2.59 -1.27
N ARG A 57 -15.18 -1.44 -1.94
CA ARG A 57 -16.06 -1.22 -3.10
C ARG A 57 -15.56 -1.92 -4.37
N LEU A 58 -14.24 -2.02 -4.54
CA LEU A 58 -13.60 -2.60 -5.71
C LEU A 58 -13.39 -4.11 -5.61
N GLN A 59 -13.22 -4.64 -4.41
CA GLN A 59 -12.88 -6.04 -4.14
C GLN A 59 -13.76 -7.05 -4.88
N PRO A 60 -15.10 -6.89 -4.98
CA PRO A 60 -15.94 -7.84 -5.71
C PRO A 60 -15.64 -7.94 -7.21
N TYR A 61 -14.90 -6.98 -7.77
CA TYR A 61 -14.54 -6.90 -9.19
C TYR A 61 -13.06 -7.18 -9.44
N TRP A 62 -12.29 -7.50 -8.40
CA TRP A 62 -10.89 -7.90 -8.54
C TRP A 62 -10.80 -9.38 -8.95
N GLY A 63 -9.94 -9.68 -9.91
CA GLY A 63 -9.67 -11.05 -10.36
C GLY A 63 -8.34 -11.59 -9.80
N ALA A 64 -7.23 -10.99 -10.24
CA ALA A 64 -5.89 -11.34 -9.78
C ALA A 64 -5.01 -10.09 -9.70
N THR A 65 -4.01 -10.13 -8.83
CA THR A 65 -2.95 -9.12 -8.69
C THR A 65 -1.59 -9.74 -8.95
N VAL A 66 -0.67 -8.91 -9.43
CA VAL A 66 0.75 -9.23 -9.53
C VAL A 66 1.55 -8.07 -8.95
N LEU A 67 2.40 -8.37 -7.97
CA LEU A 67 3.50 -7.52 -7.55
C LEU A 67 4.72 -7.91 -8.38
N ASP A 68 5.08 -7.05 -9.33
CA ASP A 68 6.34 -7.11 -10.05
C ASP A 68 7.42 -6.50 -9.17
N GLY A 69 8.20 -7.37 -8.55
CA GLY A 69 9.35 -7.03 -7.74
C GLY A 69 10.65 -7.27 -8.48
N TRP A 70 10.71 -7.18 -9.82
CA TRP A 70 12.00 -7.19 -10.51
C TRP A 70 12.90 -6.12 -9.90
N GLU A 71 12.36 -4.90 -9.76
CA GLU A 71 12.90 -3.83 -8.92
C GLU A 71 11.84 -3.38 -7.91
N GLY A 72 12.25 -3.16 -6.67
CA GLY A 72 11.53 -2.41 -5.65
C GLY A 72 12.15 -1.04 -5.44
N MET A 73 11.63 -0.28 -4.48
CA MET A 73 12.13 1.05 -4.14
C MET A 73 12.05 1.30 -2.63
N GLU A 74 13.17 1.68 -2.04
CA GLU A 74 13.30 2.00 -0.61
C GLU A 74 13.62 3.47 -0.37
N GLY A 75 13.63 3.88 0.90
CA GLY A 75 13.93 5.25 1.31
C GLY A 75 12.81 6.20 0.89
N ASN A 76 13.17 7.30 0.24
CA ASN A 76 12.26 8.39 -0.14
C ASN A 76 11.38 8.06 -1.37
N GLY A 77 10.87 6.83 -1.44
CA GLY A 77 9.83 6.42 -2.36
C GLY A 77 8.49 7.12 -2.08
N PRO A 78 7.55 7.16 -3.03
CA PRO A 78 7.58 6.43 -4.30
C PRO A 78 8.25 7.21 -5.45
N GLY A 79 8.70 8.45 -5.21
CA GLY A 79 9.22 9.36 -6.24
C GLY A 79 10.74 9.52 -6.27
N SER A 80 11.40 9.46 -5.11
CA SER A 80 12.83 9.79 -4.95
C SER A 80 13.60 8.74 -4.15
N GLY A 81 13.12 7.49 -4.19
CA GLY A 81 13.73 6.37 -3.47
C GLY A 81 14.93 5.76 -4.21
N THR A 82 15.60 4.82 -3.55
CA THR A 82 16.67 4.00 -4.13
C THR A 82 16.11 2.69 -4.64
N LEU A 83 16.49 2.26 -5.84
CA LEU A 83 16.04 0.98 -6.39
C LEU A 83 16.62 -0.20 -5.59
N VAL A 84 15.79 -1.20 -5.33
CA VAL A 84 16.18 -2.46 -4.69
C VAL A 84 15.96 -3.58 -5.70
N ALA A 85 16.99 -4.32 -6.09
CA ALA A 85 16.82 -5.42 -7.04
C ALA A 85 16.16 -6.64 -6.36
N SER A 86 14.87 -6.60 -6.04
CA SER A 86 14.17 -7.66 -5.28
C SER A 86 14.13 -9.00 -6.04
N ARG A 87 14.04 -8.98 -7.38
CA ARG A 87 14.08 -10.15 -8.28
C ARG A 87 13.06 -11.24 -7.93
N ILE A 88 11.85 -10.82 -7.56
CA ILE A 88 10.72 -11.70 -7.26
C ILE A 88 9.46 -11.21 -7.95
N ALA A 89 8.49 -12.10 -8.11
CA ALA A 89 7.12 -11.74 -8.44
C ALA A 89 6.17 -12.43 -7.45
N ILE A 90 5.15 -11.72 -7.00
CA ILE A 90 4.11 -12.26 -6.12
C ILE A 90 2.78 -12.13 -6.84
N ALA A 91 2.03 -13.23 -6.97
CA ALA A 91 0.72 -13.22 -7.59
C ALA A 91 -0.31 -13.87 -6.67
N SER A 92 -1.53 -13.34 -6.69
CA SER A 92 -2.65 -13.86 -5.90
C SER A 92 -3.99 -13.41 -6.48
N THR A 93 -5.05 -14.15 -6.22
CA THR A 93 -6.43 -13.67 -6.40
C THR A 93 -6.90 -12.80 -5.23
N ASP A 94 -6.24 -12.90 -4.08
CA ASP A 94 -6.43 -12.05 -2.91
C ASP A 94 -5.35 -10.95 -2.88
N TYR A 95 -5.78 -9.71 -3.10
CA TYR A 95 -4.92 -8.53 -3.12
C TYR A 95 -4.33 -8.21 -1.73
N VAL A 96 -5.08 -8.46 -0.66
CA VAL A 96 -4.61 -8.27 0.71
C VAL A 96 -3.52 -9.28 1.02
N ALA A 97 -3.71 -10.54 0.63
CA ALA A 97 -2.70 -11.58 0.83
C ALA A 97 -1.42 -11.29 0.05
N ALA A 98 -1.52 -10.88 -1.23
CA ALA A 98 -0.34 -10.50 -2.02
C ALA A 98 0.41 -9.33 -1.39
N ASP A 99 -0.30 -8.27 -0.99
CA ASP A 99 0.33 -7.11 -0.35
C ASP A 99 0.94 -7.49 1.01
N ARG A 100 0.30 -8.38 1.79
CA ARG A 100 0.86 -8.86 3.06
C ARG A 100 2.16 -9.62 2.87
N VAL A 101 2.24 -10.50 1.87
CA VAL A 101 3.50 -11.17 1.51
C VAL A 101 4.51 -10.15 0.97
N GLY A 102 4.07 -9.16 0.18
CA GLY A 102 4.90 -8.06 -0.31
C GLY A 102 5.57 -7.27 0.81
N VAL A 103 4.82 -6.92 1.86
CA VAL A 103 5.34 -6.27 3.07
C VAL A 103 6.34 -7.16 3.79
N GLU A 104 6.09 -8.46 3.89
CA GLU A 104 6.99 -9.44 4.51
C GLU A 104 8.34 -9.48 3.80
N VAL A 105 8.35 -9.64 2.46
CA VAL A 105 9.59 -9.74 1.67
C VAL A 105 10.34 -8.41 1.58
N MET A 106 9.66 -7.28 1.81
CA MET A 106 10.32 -5.98 1.99
C MET A 106 10.96 -5.85 3.39
N GLY A 107 10.74 -6.80 4.30
CA GLY A 107 11.28 -6.79 5.66
C GLY A 107 10.66 -5.72 6.56
N LEU A 108 9.37 -5.40 6.33
CA LEU A 108 8.65 -4.35 7.05
C LEU A 108 7.77 -4.94 8.14
N ASN A 109 7.53 -4.16 9.21
CA ASN A 109 6.49 -4.51 10.16
C ASN A 109 5.11 -4.30 9.49
N PRO A 110 4.28 -5.36 9.34
CA PRO A 110 2.95 -5.22 8.75
C PRO A 110 2.02 -4.31 9.54
N ASP A 111 2.21 -4.19 10.85
CA ASP A 111 1.38 -3.35 11.72
C ASP A 111 1.59 -1.86 11.46
N TRP A 112 2.65 -1.48 10.73
CA TRP A 112 2.89 -0.10 10.32
C TRP A 112 2.05 0.30 9.10
N VAL A 113 1.60 -0.67 8.30
CA VAL A 113 0.84 -0.44 7.06
C VAL A 113 -0.66 -0.46 7.39
N GLY A 114 -1.19 0.63 7.92
CA GLY A 114 -2.55 0.66 8.49
C GLY A 114 -3.67 0.17 7.57
N TYR A 115 -3.60 0.49 6.27
CA TYR A 115 -4.62 0.07 5.30
C TYR A 115 -4.66 -1.45 5.13
N LEU A 116 -3.52 -2.12 5.29
CA LEU A 116 -3.42 -3.57 5.13
C LEU A 116 -4.11 -4.28 6.30
N GLY A 117 -3.83 -3.84 7.52
CA GLY A 117 -4.49 -4.34 8.73
C GLY A 117 -5.99 -4.07 8.72
N PHE A 118 -6.41 -2.85 8.36
CA PHE A 118 -7.82 -2.50 8.24
C PHE A 118 -8.55 -3.31 7.15
N CYS A 119 -7.93 -3.57 6.00
CA CYS A 119 -8.50 -4.45 4.98
C CYS A 119 -8.73 -5.87 5.52
N GLY A 120 -7.78 -6.42 6.29
CA GLY A 120 -7.94 -7.71 6.96
C GLY A 120 -9.11 -7.72 7.95
N GLN A 121 -9.21 -6.69 8.79
CA GLN A 121 -10.31 -6.54 9.77
C GLN A 121 -11.68 -6.36 9.10
N ALA A 122 -11.72 -5.66 7.97
CA ALA A 122 -12.93 -5.38 7.21
C ALA A 122 -13.37 -6.53 6.29
N GLY A 123 -12.64 -7.67 6.28
CA GLY A 123 -12.96 -8.83 5.45
C GLY A 123 -12.73 -8.62 3.96
N VAL A 124 -11.88 -7.66 3.56
CA VAL A 124 -11.51 -7.43 2.14
C VAL A 124 -10.65 -8.58 1.61
N GLY A 125 -9.86 -9.19 2.47
CA GLY A 125 -8.97 -10.31 2.15
C GLY A 125 -8.15 -10.72 3.38
N GLN A 126 -7.18 -11.61 3.20
CA GLN A 126 -6.39 -12.17 4.30
C GLN A 126 -5.13 -11.36 4.59
N ALA A 127 -5.04 -10.75 5.78
CA ALA A 127 -3.86 -10.03 6.25
C ALA A 127 -3.01 -10.83 7.26
N ASP A 128 -3.52 -11.95 7.78
CA ASP A 128 -2.78 -12.84 8.67
C ASP A 128 -1.88 -13.77 7.85
N LEU A 129 -0.56 -13.52 7.90
CA LEU A 129 0.43 -14.28 7.15
C LEU A 129 0.38 -15.79 7.44
N SER A 130 0.01 -16.19 8.66
CA SER A 130 -0.07 -17.61 9.03
C SER A 130 -1.21 -18.36 8.34
N LYS A 131 -2.18 -17.62 7.79
CA LYS A 131 -3.34 -18.15 7.04
C LYS A 131 -3.18 -18.04 5.52
N ILE A 132 -2.04 -17.52 5.05
CA ILE A 132 -1.74 -17.40 3.63
C ILE A 132 -0.92 -18.62 3.20
N ASP A 133 -1.45 -19.40 2.25
CA ASP A 133 -0.75 -20.51 1.63
C ASP A 133 0.23 -20.00 0.56
N ILE A 134 1.50 -19.84 0.95
CA ILE A 134 2.55 -19.34 0.08
C ILE A 134 3.15 -20.50 -0.72
N ARG A 135 2.98 -20.46 -2.04
CA ARG A 135 3.59 -21.41 -2.98
C ARG A 135 4.85 -20.81 -3.58
N GLY A 136 6.00 -21.44 -3.34
CA GLY A 136 7.31 -20.98 -3.81
C GLY A 136 8.34 -20.92 -2.68
N PRO A 137 9.41 -20.10 -2.83
CA PRO A 137 10.39 -19.88 -1.77
C PRO A 137 9.73 -19.32 -0.50
N LYS A 138 10.33 -19.59 0.67
CA LYS A 138 9.85 -18.98 1.91
C LYS A 138 10.16 -17.48 1.88
N PRO A 139 9.28 -16.60 2.39
CA PRO A 139 9.55 -15.15 2.41
C PRO A 139 10.92 -14.79 3.00
N ALA A 140 11.32 -15.47 4.09
CA ALA A 140 12.62 -15.27 4.73
C ALA A 140 13.82 -15.49 3.79
N ASP A 141 13.72 -16.40 2.82
CA ASP A 141 14.81 -16.73 1.90
C ASP A 141 14.99 -15.67 0.80
N VAL A 142 13.95 -14.87 0.55
CA VAL A 142 13.92 -13.87 -0.54
C VAL A 142 13.76 -12.43 -0.03
N THR A 143 13.77 -12.24 1.29
CA THR A 143 13.57 -10.93 1.92
C THR A 143 14.73 -10.00 1.60
N LYS A 144 14.40 -8.78 1.18
CA LYS A 144 15.34 -7.66 1.09
C LYS A 144 14.80 -6.52 1.92
N ARG A 145 15.43 -6.30 3.08
CA ARG A 145 14.99 -5.26 4.02
C ARG A 145 15.13 -3.88 3.39
N HIS A 146 13.99 -3.22 3.18
CA HIS A 146 13.94 -1.86 2.65
C HIS A 146 14.21 -0.84 3.77
N ARG A 147 15.02 0.17 3.48
CA ARG A 147 15.13 1.38 4.30
C ARG A 147 13.80 2.15 4.26
N MET A 148 13.34 2.63 5.42
CA MET A 148 12.10 3.43 5.52
C MET A 148 12.28 4.82 4.91
N HIS A 149 11.15 5.44 4.56
CA HIS A 149 11.11 6.85 4.21
C HIS A 149 11.58 7.69 5.41
N ASP A 150 12.19 8.84 5.14
CA ASP A 150 12.63 9.78 6.18
C ASP A 150 11.44 10.35 7.01
N ASP A 151 10.21 10.13 6.57
CA ASP A 151 8.97 10.62 7.19
C ASP A 151 8.33 9.56 8.10
N ILE A 152 8.97 8.41 8.32
CA ILE A 152 8.37 7.26 9.01
C ILE A 152 7.76 7.62 10.37
N GLU A 153 8.38 8.50 11.15
CA GLU A 153 7.83 8.95 12.44
C GLU A 153 6.47 9.65 12.28
N ARG A 154 6.31 10.48 11.23
CA ARG A 154 5.03 11.12 10.90
C ARG A 154 4.03 10.09 10.39
N GLU A 155 4.47 9.16 9.57
CA GLU A 155 3.60 8.10 9.03
C GLU A 155 3.03 7.22 10.14
N LEU A 156 3.81 6.86 11.15
CA LEU A 156 3.33 6.02 12.25
C LEU A 156 2.36 6.72 13.20
N LYS A 157 2.14 8.05 13.07
CA LYS A 157 1.14 8.78 13.86
C LYS A 157 -0.28 8.24 13.68
N TRP A 158 -0.60 7.57 12.57
CA TRP A 158 -1.92 6.95 12.39
C TRP A 158 -2.25 5.94 13.50
N MET A 159 -1.22 5.30 14.10
CA MET A 159 -1.36 4.35 15.21
C MET A 159 -1.64 5.03 16.56
N GLY A 160 -1.45 6.36 16.63
CA GLY A 160 -1.73 7.16 17.81
C GLY A 160 -3.23 7.38 18.07
N PRO A 161 -3.57 8.05 19.19
CA PRO A 161 -4.96 8.33 19.53
C PRO A 161 -5.63 9.24 18.49
N LEU A 162 -6.95 9.11 18.32
CA LEU A 162 -7.76 9.92 17.40
C LEU A 162 -8.03 11.32 17.97
N THR A 163 -6.97 12.08 18.23
CA THR A 163 -7.03 13.44 18.78
C THR A 163 -6.69 14.52 17.76
N GLU A 164 -6.38 14.10 16.53
CA GLU A 164 -5.82 14.95 15.48
C GLU A 164 -6.92 15.63 14.66
N ILE A 165 -6.80 16.95 14.44
CA ILE A 165 -7.35 17.57 13.23
C ILE A 165 -6.43 17.14 12.09
N PRO A 166 -6.96 16.64 10.95
CA PRO A 166 -6.11 16.03 9.93
C PRO A 166 -4.98 16.98 9.47
N GLU A 167 -3.73 16.52 9.56
CA GLU A 167 -2.58 17.28 9.08
C GLU A 167 -2.70 17.52 7.57
N ARG A 168 -2.41 18.72 7.08
CA ARG A 168 -2.36 18.97 5.62
C ARG A 168 -1.16 18.24 5.02
N LEU A 169 -1.44 17.17 4.27
CA LEU A 169 -0.44 16.43 3.50
C LEU A 169 -0.20 17.10 2.13
N GLY A 170 0.37 18.32 2.12
CA GLY A 170 0.86 18.99 0.89
C GLY A 170 -0.20 19.44 -0.12
#